data_AF-A0A0C9XHU6-F1
#
_entry.id   AF-A0A0C9XHU6-F1
#
_cell.length_a   1.000
_cell.length_b   1.000
_cell.length_c   1.000
_cell.angle_alpha   90.00
_cell.angle_beta   90.00
_cell.angle_gamma   90.00
#
_symmetry.space_group_name_H-M   'P 1'
#
loop_
_entity.id
_entity.type
_entity.pdbx_description
1 polymer ?
#
loop_
_entity_poly.entity_id
_entity_poly.type
_entity_poly.pdbx_seq_one_letter_code
_entity_poly.pdbx_strand_id
1 'polypeptide(L)'
;MGTTAPAVSSEQDLSTEEKPLYGTVASHRSYIFLHSPIPPTKFSSRMTTPLQRALQLRASKWGGIVNFSWFEGGDRNADVSQEATAFSALGGRLELENLVLEDVDSVDAVLREHAAGLHPSRPHENTEIHLYVCTHGERDCRCGDMGGKVVSALKKEVKERGDSADRVRIGEVGHVGGHQYAANVLVFPQGEWLGRVTPETVPDLLTAVLASPRRPFTPSEPPLLRDHWRGRTGLGEEEQVAFFESSR
;
A
#
# COMPACT_ATOMS: atom_id res chain seq x y z
N MET A 1 -10.08 49.32 -51.80
CA MET A 1 -8.94 48.49 -51.36
C MET A 1 -9.07 48.31 -49.85
N GLY A 2 -9.75 47.25 -49.42
CA GLY A 2 -9.93 46.92 -48.01
C GLY A 2 -9.39 45.52 -47.79
N THR A 3 -8.23 45.42 -47.14
CA THR A 3 -7.50 44.18 -46.90
C THR A 3 -8.03 43.54 -45.62
N THR A 4 -8.78 42.44 -45.76
CA THR A 4 -9.17 41.57 -44.65
C THR A 4 -7.98 40.73 -44.19
N ALA A 5 -7.57 40.88 -42.93
CA ALA A 5 -6.60 40.00 -42.29
C ALA A 5 -7.25 38.64 -41.98
N PRO A 6 -6.52 37.51 -42.10
CA PRO A 6 -7.05 36.21 -41.74
C PRO A 6 -7.02 36.04 -40.22
N ALA A 7 -8.11 35.55 -39.63
CA ALA A 7 -8.14 35.07 -38.27
C ALA A 7 -7.36 33.75 -38.19
N VAL A 8 -6.23 33.76 -37.48
CA VAL A 8 -5.53 32.53 -37.09
C VAL A 8 -6.20 32.01 -35.83
N SER A 9 -6.93 30.91 -35.96
CA SER A 9 -7.41 30.11 -34.83
C SER A 9 -6.21 29.39 -34.20
N SER A 10 -5.76 29.87 -33.04
CA SER A 10 -4.83 29.12 -32.20
C SER A 10 -5.65 28.25 -31.24
N GLU A 11 -6.13 27.11 -31.71
CA GLU A 11 -6.45 25.99 -30.83
C GLU A 11 -5.12 25.42 -30.34
N GLN A 12 -4.65 25.91 -29.19
CA GLN A 12 -3.62 25.22 -28.43
C GLN A 12 -4.30 24.01 -27.78
N ASP A 13 -4.14 22.86 -28.43
CA ASP A 13 -4.35 21.55 -27.84
C ASP A 13 -3.36 21.40 -26.66
N LEU A 14 -3.78 21.83 -25.48
CA LEU A 14 -3.14 21.50 -24.22
C LEU A 14 -3.48 20.04 -23.92
N SER A 15 -2.84 19.12 -24.66
CA SER A 15 -2.75 17.73 -24.24
C SER A 15 -1.95 17.72 -22.93
N THR A 16 -2.63 17.85 -21.80
CA THR A 16 -2.05 17.52 -20.50
C THR A 16 -1.78 16.03 -20.53
N GLU A 17 -0.58 15.64 -20.96
CA GLU A 17 -0.13 14.25 -20.85
C GLU A 17 -0.30 13.86 -19.39
N GLU A 18 -1.22 12.93 -19.17
CA GLU A 18 -1.53 12.48 -17.84
C GLU A 18 -0.31 11.74 -17.30
N LYS A 19 0.23 12.19 -16.16
CA LYS A 19 1.45 11.59 -15.59
C LYS A 19 1.26 10.07 -15.43
N PRO A 20 2.24 9.26 -15.84
CA PRO A 20 2.16 7.82 -15.68
C PRO A 20 2.06 7.43 -14.19
N LEU A 21 1.35 6.32 -13.91
CA LEU A 21 1.24 5.78 -12.56
C LEU A 21 2.52 5.11 -12.08
N TYR A 22 3.18 4.37 -12.97
CA TYR A 22 4.39 3.61 -12.65
C TYR A 22 5.53 4.55 -12.22
N GLY A 23 6.37 4.09 -11.29
CA GLY A 23 7.45 4.90 -10.73
C GLY A 23 7.02 5.88 -9.63
N THR A 24 5.73 5.96 -9.28
CA THR A 24 5.23 6.98 -8.34
C THR A 24 5.24 6.55 -6.87
N VAL A 25 5.75 5.35 -6.55
CA VAL A 25 5.90 4.86 -5.17
C VAL A 25 7.28 5.23 -4.66
N ALA A 26 7.32 5.81 -3.46
CA ALA A 26 8.58 6.12 -2.80
C ALA A 26 9.37 4.83 -2.51
N SER A 27 10.67 4.84 -2.79
CA SER A 27 11.53 3.68 -2.55
C SER A 27 11.52 3.27 -1.09
N HIS A 28 11.27 1.99 -0.84
CA HIS A 28 11.29 1.38 0.49
C HIS A 28 11.57 -0.11 0.38
N ARG A 29 12.16 -0.68 1.43
CA ARG A 29 12.51 -2.10 1.55
C ARG A 29 11.57 -2.87 2.46
N SER A 30 10.92 -2.17 3.39
CA SER A 30 9.92 -2.74 4.29
C SER A 30 8.83 -1.73 4.62
N TYR A 31 7.62 -2.26 4.80
CA TYR A 31 6.46 -1.50 5.23
C TYR A 31 5.92 -2.10 6.54
N ILE A 32 5.92 -1.30 7.60
CA ILE A 32 5.53 -1.68 8.95
C ILE A 32 4.19 -1.03 9.25
N PHE A 33 3.19 -1.85 9.52
CA PHE A 33 1.87 -1.41 9.92
C PHE A 33 1.73 -1.54 11.43
N LEU A 34 1.79 -0.42 12.15
CA LEU A 34 1.30 -0.37 13.52
C LEU A 34 -0.22 -0.47 13.51
N HIS A 35 -0.75 -1.36 14.32
CA HIS A 35 -2.17 -1.62 14.34
C HIS A 35 -2.91 -0.56 15.17
N SER A 36 -3.79 0.18 14.52
CA SER A 36 -4.63 1.20 15.16
C SER A 36 -5.91 0.58 15.77
N PRO A 37 -6.39 1.07 16.92
CA PRO A 37 -7.70 0.70 17.48
C PRO A 37 -8.87 1.41 16.78
N ILE A 38 -8.61 2.52 16.08
CA ILE A 38 -9.62 3.28 15.32
C ILE A 38 -9.32 3.24 13.82
N PRO A 39 -10.33 3.31 12.95
CA PRO A 39 -10.13 3.32 11.50
C PRO A 39 -9.47 4.63 11.00
N PRO A 40 -8.73 4.60 9.88
CA PRO A 40 -8.14 5.81 9.29
C PRO A 40 -9.13 6.90 8.88
N THR A 41 -10.40 6.55 8.67
CA THR A 41 -11.50 7.49 8.46
C THR A 41 -11.78 8.39 9.68
N LYS A 42 -11.31 8.00 10.87
CA LYS A 42 -11.40 8.79 12.12
C LYS A 42 -10.07 9.44 12.52
N PHE A 43 -9.02 9.29 11.74
CA PHE A 43 -7.76 9.96 12.03
C PHE A 43 -7.90 11.48 11.81
N SER A 44 -7.23 12.28 12.63
CA SER A 44 -6.94 13.67 12.29
C SER A 44 -5.95 13.74 11.12
N SER A 45 -5.92 14.87 10.40
CA SER A 45 -5.07 15.12 9.22
C SER A 45 -3.58 14.74 9.36
N ARG A 46 -3.08 14.66 10.60
CA ARG A 46 -1.83 13.99 10.96
C ARG A 46 -2.11 13.00 12.09
N MET A 47 -1.71 11.74 11.92
CA MET A 47 -1.72 10.72 12.97
C MET A 47 -0.29 10.34 13.33
N THR A 48 0.08 10.47 14.61
CA THR A 48 1.40 10.05 15.12
C THR A 48 1.28 9.62 16.58
N THR A 49 2.11 8.67 17.01
CA THR A 49 2.33 8.30 18.41
C THR A 49 3.83 8.38 18.74
N PRO A 50 4.24 8.47 20.02
CA PRO A 50 5.66 8.44 20.39
C PRO A 50 6.39 7.21 19.84
N LEU A 51 5.80 6.02 19.97
CA LEU A 51 6.33 4.77 19.43
C LEU A 51 6.45 4.82 17.90
N GLN A 52 5.41 5.27 17.18
CA GLN A 52 5.48 5.38 15.72
C GLN A 52 6.60 6.31 15.26
N ARG A 53 6.76 7.46 15.90
CA ARG A 53 7.82 8.42 15.54
C ARG A 53 9.20 7.87 15.85
N ALA A 54 9.38 7.27 17.03
CA ALA A 54 10.64 6.67 17.44
C ALA A 54 11.06 5.52 16.51
N LEU A 55 10.09 4.70 16.08
CA LEU A 55 10.33 3.61 15.14
C LEU A 55 10.60 4.13 13.73
N GLN A 56 9.81 5.09 13.22
CA GLN A 56 10.01 5.67 11.89
C GLN A 56 11.39 6.34 11.74
N LEU A 57 11.87 7.03 12.78
CA LEU A 57 13.20 7.65 12.80
C LEU A 57 14.35 6.63 12.67
N ARG A 58 14.16 5.41 13.17
CA ARG A 58 15.13 4.32 13.05
C ARG A 58 14.98 3.58 11.73
N ALA A 59 13.75 3.16 11.44
CA ALA A 59 13.38 2.39 10.25
C ALA A 59 13.78 3.08 8.94
N SER A 60 13.61 4.40 8.86
CA SER A 60 13.98 5.17 7.66
C SER A 60 15.45 5.06 7.28
N LYS A 61 16.37 4.83 8.24
CA LYS A 61 17.81 4.69 7.97
C LYS A 61 18.17 3.47 7.13
N TRP A 62 17.29 2.46 7.10
CA TRP A 62 17.48 1.24 6.33
C TRP A 62 16.37 1.01 5.28
N GLY A 63 15.52 2.01 5.05
CA GLY A 63 14.45 1.97 4.04
C GLY A 63 13.12 1.41 4.53
N GLY A 64 12.85 1.45 5.83
CA GLY A 64 11.55 1.09 6.41
C GLY A 64 10.57 2.28 6.48
N ILE A 65 9.31 2.02 6.17
CA ILE A 65 8.19 2.96 6.34
C ILE A 65 7.28 2.43 7.45
N VAL A 66 6.93 3.29 8.41
CA VAL A 66 6.01 2.96 9.52
C VAL A 66 4.71 3.74 9.34
N ASN A 67 3.61 3.02 9.13
CA ASN A 67 2.27 3.57 9.00
C ASN A 67 1.31 2.88 9.96
N PHE A 68 0.06 3.36 10.02
CA PHE A 68 -0.99 2.73 10.79
C PHE A 68 -1.92 1.93 9.89
N SER A 69 -2.36 0.75 10.35
CA SER A 69 -3.43 -0.01 9.71
C SER A 69 -4.57 -0.31 10.66
N TRP A 70 -5.73 -0.64 10.12
CA TRP A 70 -6.90 -1.05 10.89
C TRP A 70 -7.65 -2.15 10.13
N PHE A 71 -8.22 -3.09 10.88
CA PHE A 71 -9.12 -4.12 10.38
C PHE A 71 -10.45 -4.01 11.11
N GLU A 72 -11.54 -4.20 10.36
CA GLU A 72 -12.89 -4.23 10.94
C GLU A 72 -13.07 -5.44 11.85
N GLY A 73 -13.73 -5.24 13.00
CA GLY A 73 -13.97 -6.31 13.98
C GLY A 73 -12.75 -6.69 14.84
N GLY A 74 -11.65 -5.94 14.75
CA GLY A 74 -10.58 -6.03 15.74
C GLY A 74 -11.07 -5.49 17.08
N ASP A 75 -11.57 -6.39 17.93
CA ASP A 75 -11.93 -6.12 19.34
C ASP A 75 -10.66 -5.78 20.12
N ARG A 76 -10.16 -4.56 19.93
CA ARG A 76 -9.01 -4.06 20.68
C ARG A 76 -9.49 -3.21 21.83
N ASN A 77 -9.53 -3.85 22.99
CA ASN A 77 -9.62 -3.15 24.27
C ASN A 77 -8.49 -2.09 24.35
N ALA A 78 -8.76 -0.96 25.00
CA ALA A 78 -7.77 0.10 25.20
C ALA A 78 -6.54 -0.32 26.03
N ASP A 79 -6.60 -1.51 26.63
CA ASP A 79 -5.55 -2.14 27.45
C ASP A 79 -4.70 -3.16 26.65
N VAL A 80 -4.95 -3.30 25.35
CA VAL A 80 -4.19 -4.21 24.48
C VAL A 80 -2.88 -3.54 24.07
N SER A 81 -1.79 -4.30 24.22
CA SER A 81 -0.46 -3.87 23.85
C SER A 81 -0.36 -3.58 22.34
N GLN A 82 0.53 -2.66 21.94
CA GLN A 82 0.62 -2.26 20.54
C GLN A 82 1.15 -3.42 19.69
N GLU A 83 0.43 -3.78 18.64
CA GLU A 83 0.84 -4.79 17.66
C GLU A 83 1.32 -4.14 16.36
N ALA A 84 2.10 -4.89 15.57
CA ALA A 84 2.45 -4.51 14.22
C ALA A 84 2.61 -5.71 13.29
N THR A 85 2.30 -5.49 12.01
CA THR A 85 2.65 -6.42 10.93
C THR A 85 3.65 -5.73 10.01
N ALA A 86 4.79 -6.36 9.75
CA ALA A 86 5.80 -5.87 8.83
C ALA A 86 5.92 -6.75 7.60
N PHE A 87 5.96 -6.12 6.44
CA PHE A 87 6.24 -6.77 5.16
C PHE A 87 7.57 -6.30 4.60
N SER A 88 8.38 -7.20 4.06
CA SER A 88 9.63 -6.85 3.38
C SER A 88 9.81 -7.70 2.12
N ALA A 89 10.52 -7.14 1.13
CA ALA A 89 10.77 -7.83 -0.14
C ALA A 89 11.58 -9.13 0.02
N LEU A 90 12.38 -9.23 1.08
CA LEU A 90 13.26 -10.38 1.34
C LEU A 90 12.74 -11.31 2.45
N GLY A 91 12.20 -10.75 3.53
CA GLY A 91 11.75 -11.50 4.70
C GLY A 91 10.29 -11.94 4.65
N GLY A 92 9.48 -11.37 3.75
CA GLY A 92 8.05 -11.66 3.67
C GLY A 92 7.27 -10.97 4.80
N ARG A 93 6.43 -11.71 5.53
CA ARG A 93 5.59 -11.20 6.62
C ARG A 93 6.19 -11.52 7.99
N LEU A 94 6.17 -10.54 8.87
CA LEU A 94 6.54 -10.67 10.29
C LEU A 94 5.43 -10.05 11.15
N GLU A 95 5.00 -10.78 12.18
CA GLU A 95 4.11 -10.26 13.22
C GLU A 95 4.92 -9.87 14.45
N LEU A 96 4.53 -8.77 15.06
CA LEU A 96 5.11 -8.20 16.27
C LEU A 96 4.00 -7.90 17.25
N GLU A 97 4.17 -8.37 18.47
CA GLU A 97 3.20 -8.20 19.56
C GLU A 97 3.87 -7.46 20.72
N ASN A 98 3.07 -6.87 21.60
CA ASN A 98 3.54 -6.25 22.84
C ASN A 98 4.59 -5.14 22.65
N LEU A 99 4.44 -4.33 21.60
CA LEU A 99 5.36 -3.24 21.31
C LEU A 99 5.19 -2.09 22.30
N VAL A 100 6.29 -1.69 22.90
CA VAL A 100 6.35 -0.55 23.82
C VAL A 100 7.49 0.37 23.43
N LEU A 101 7.44 1.63 23.87
CA LEU A 101 8.43 2.64 23.49
C LEU A 101 9.82 2.32 24.05
N GLU A 102 9.86 1.70 25.22
CA GLU A 102 11.05 1.33 25.97
C GLU A 102 11.91 0.33 25.20
N ASP A 103 11.27 -0.57 24.43
CA ASP A 103 11.93 -1.63 23.68
C ASP A 103 12.16 -1.29 22.20
N VAL A 104 11.97 -0.02 21.81
CA VAL A 104 11.98 0.40 20.39
C VAL A 104 13.29 0.08 19.65
N ASP A 105 14.44 0.08 20.35
CA ASP A 105 15.74 -0.27 19.77
C ASP A 105 15.83 -1.77 19.44
N SER A 106 15.31 -2.63 20.31
CA SER A 106 15.21 -4.08 20.08
C SER A 106 14.24 -4.39 18.95
N VAL A 107 13.09 -3.71 18.92
CA VAL A 107 12.09 -3.83 17.84
C VAL A 107 12.68 -3.41 16.49
N ASP A 108 13.43 -2.30 16.43
CA ASP A 108 14.13 -1.88 15.20
C ASP A 108 15.17 -2.91 14.75
N ALA A 109 15.93 -3.51 15.67
CA ALA A 109 16.91 -4.54 15.32
C ALA A 109 16.25 -5.75 14.63
N VAL A 110 15.13 -6.24 15.18
CA VAL A 110 14.35 -7.35 14.60
C VAL A 110 13.80 -6.96 13.22
N LEU A 111 13.20 -5.77 13.09
CA LEU A 111 12.66 -5.28 11.81
C LEU A 111 13.74 -5.11 10.74
N ARG A 112 14.94 -4.67 11.14
CA ARG A 112 16.08 -4.52 10.24
C ARG A 112 16.60 -5.88 9.75
N GLU A 113 16.69 -6.86 10.64
CA GLU A 113 17.06 -8.24 10.26
C GLU A 113 16.00 -8.87 9.34
N HIS A 114 14.72 -8.63 9.61
CA HIS A 114 13.61 -9.04 8.73
C HIS A 114 13.68 -8.39 7.35
N ALA A 115 13.98 -7.09 7.27
CA ALA A 115 14.16 -6.38 6.00
C ALA A 115 15.39 -6.85 5.21
N ALA A 116 16.38 -7.41 5.91
CA ALA A 116 17.56 -8.04 5.31
C ALA A 116 17.34 -9.51 4.93
N GLY A 117 16.18 -10.11 5.23
CA GLY A 117 15.92 -11.53 4.99
C GLY A 117 16.72 -12.47 5.90
N LEU A 118 17.22 -11.97 7.02
CA LEU A 118 18.04 -12.73 7.98
C LEU A 118 17.21 -13.40 9.07
N HIS A 119 15.97 -12.93 9.28
CA HIS A 119 15.03 -13.65 10.10
C HIS A 119 14.56 -14.89 9.33
N PRO A 120 14.54 -16.09 9.93
CA PRO A 120 13.89 -17.22 9.30
C PRO A 120 12.41 -16.82 9.17
N SER A 121 11.98 -16.53 7.94
CA SER A 121 10.56 -16.66 7.61
C SER A 121 10.23 -18.06 8.05
N ARG A 122 9.30 -18.26 8.99
CA ARG A 122 8.71 -19.60 9.14
C ARG A 122 8.05 -19.85 7.79
N PRO A 123 8.66 -20.66 6.91
CA PRO A 123 8.04 -20.89 5.63
C PRO A 123 6.78 -21.67 5.99
N HIS A 124 5.62 -21.24 5.49
CA HIS A 124 4.37 -22.02 5.45
C HIS A 124 3.25 -21.80 6.49
N GLU A 125 3.33 -20.90 7.47
CA GLU A 125 2.16 -20.76 8.39
C GLU A 125 1.11 -19.75 7.93
N ASN A 126 1.49 -18.66 7.25
CA ASN A 126 0.51 -17.63 6.88
C ASN A 126 0.31 -17.53 5.36
N THR A 127 -0.88 -17.92 4.91
CA THR A 127 -1.28 -17.92 3.50
C THR A 127 -2.15 -16.73 3.11
N GLU A 128 -2.34 -15.79 4.04
CA GLU A 128 -3.19 -14.64 3.85
C GLU A 128 -2.59 -13.65 2.86
N ILE A 129 -3.46 -13.00 2.10
CA ILE A 129 -3.13 -11.89 1.23
C ILE A 129 -3.82 -10.65 1.77
N HIS A 130 -3.03 -9.64 2.10
CA HIS A 130 -3.49 -8.40 2.70
C HIS A 130 -3.63 -7.32 1.62
N LEU A 131 -4.83 -6.77 1.52
CA LEU A 131 -5.13 -5.60 0.69
C LEU A 131 -5.37 -4.42 1.62
N TYR A 132 -4.40 -3.51 1.69
CA TYR A 132 -4.54 -2.28 2.47
C TYR A 132 -4.97 -1.13 1.58
N VAL A 133 -6.11 -0.53 1.89
CA VAL A 133 -6.65 0.63 1.16
C VAL A 133 -6.47 1.88 1.98
N CYS A 134 -5.92 2.93 1.38
CA CYS A 134 -5.80 4.22 2.07
C CYS A 134 -7.18 4.89 2.19
N THR A 135 -7.65 5.13 3.42
CA THR A 135 -8.96 5.74 3.72
C THR A 135 -8.87 7.02 4.57
N HIS A 136 -7.68 7.61 4.68
CA HIS A 136 -7.40 8.77 5.53
C HIS A 136 -7.96 10.08 4.93
N GLY A 137 -9.28 10.28 5.03
CA GLY A 137 -10.02 11.40 4.43
C GLY A 137 -9.62 12.79 4.91
N GLU A 138 -9.32 12.95 6.20
CA GLU A 138 -8.85 14.24 6.76
C GLU A 138 -7.48 14.67 6.22
N ARG A 139 -6.69 13.75 5.67
CA ARG A 139 -5.44 14.08 4.98
C ARG A 139 -5.68 14.48 3.53
N ASP A 140 -6.59 13.80 2.85
CA ASP A 140 -7.07 14.14 1.50
C ASP A 140 -8.43 13.47 1.24
N CYS A 141 -9.43 14.25 0.83
CA CYS A 141 -10.80 13.75 0.66
C CYS A 141 -10.88 12.61 -0.37
N ARG A 142 -10.02 12.59 -1.40
CA ARG A 142 -10.00 11.51 -2.40
C ARG A 142 -9.63 10.16 -1.78
N CYS A 143 -8.76 10.16 -0.78
CA CYS A 143 -8.44 8.96 -0.01
C CYS A 143 -9.66 8.47 0.78
N GLY A 144 -10.39 9.37 1.45
CA GLY A 144 -11.61 9.01 2.18
C GLY A 144 -12.72 8.49 1.26
N ASP A 145 -13.02 9.24 0.21
CA ASP A 145 -14.17 8.98 -0.68
C ASP A 145 -13.96 7.74 -1.56
N MET A 146 -12.91 7.75 -2.40
CA MET A 146 -12.67 6.64 -3.32
C MET A 146 -12.11 5.42 -2.57
N GLY A 147 -11.26 5.63 -1.56
CA GLY A 147 -10.76 4.54 -0.71
C GLY A 147 -11.89 3.81 0.01
N GLY A 148 -12.85 4.54 0.59
CA GLY A 148 -14.02 3.94 1.23
C GLY A 148 -14.87 3.12 0.26
N LYS A 149 -15.13 3.63 -0.95
CA LYS A 149 -15.85 2.89 -2.01
C LYS A 149 -15.14 1.60 -2.39
N VAL A 150 -13.81 1.63 -2.56
CA VAL A 150 -13.01 0.45 -2.89
C VAL A 150 -12.98 -0.57 -1.76
N VAL A 151 -12.90 -0.14 -0.50
CA VAL A 151 -13.02 -1.04 0.67
C VAL A 151 -14.37 -1.76 0.67
N SER A 152 -15.47 -1.02 0.47
CA SER A 152 -16.81 -1.62 0.42
C SER A 152 -16.94 -2.62 -0.73
N ALA A 153 -16.41 -2.29 -1.91
CA ALA A 153 -16.42 -3.19 -3.07
C ALA A 153 -15.58 -4.45 -2.83
N LEU A 154 -14.37 -4.32 -2.27
CA LEU A 154 -13.52 -5.46 -1.90
C LEU A 154 -14.20 -6.40 -0.91
N LYS A 155 -14.79 -5.85 0.17
CA LYS A 155 -15.51 -6.66 1.17
C LYS A 155 -16.70 -7.40 0.56
N LYS A 156 -17.47 -6.72 -0.30
CA LYS A 156 -18.61 -7.31 -1.01
C LYS A 156 -18.14 -8.46 -1.91
N GLU A 157 -17.15 -8.22 -2.76
CA GLU A 157 -16.63 -9.22 -3.70
C GLU A 157 -16.02 -10.43 -2.99
N VAL A 158 -15.22 -10.23 -1.92
CA VAL A 158 -14.69 -11.33 -1.10
C VAL A 158 -15.82 -12.17 -0.51
N LYS A 159 -16.87 -11.52 0.00
CA LYS A 159 -18.05 -12.22 0.54
C LYS A 159 -18.79 -13.01 -0.56
N GLU A 160 -18.93 -12.45 -1.76
CA GLU A 160 -19.58 -13.11 -2.90
C GLU A 160 -18.78 -14.31 -3.41
N ARG A 161 -17.44 -14.24 -3.35
CA ARG A 161 -16.52 -15.35 -3.72
C ARG A 161 -16.42 -16.45 -2.67
N GLY A 162 -16.85 -16.20 -1.43
CA GLY A 162 -16.86 -17.19 -0.34
C GLY A 162 -15.49 -17.82 -0.10
N ASP A 163 -15.46 -19.14 0.08
CA ASP A 163 -14.27 -19.92 0.42
C ASP A 163 -13.10 -19.74 -0.56
N SER A 164 -13.36 -19.35 -1.81
CA SER A 164 -12.30 -19.11 -2.79
C SER A 164 -11.44 -17.87 -2.47
N ALA A 165 -11.95 -16.96 -1.63
CA ALA A 165 -11.32 -15.71 -1.21
C ALA A 165 -11.12 -15.59 0.32
N ASP A 166 -11.31 -16.67 1.08
CA ASP A 166 -11.20 -16.72 2.55
C ASP A 166 -9.87 -16.18 3.12
N ARG A 167 -8.80 -16.35 2.35
CA ARG A 167 -7.44 -15.91 2.65
C ARG A 167 -7.20 -14.42 2.43
N VAL A 168 -8.14 -13.70 1.82
CA VAL A 168 -7.99 -12.27 1.55
C VAL A 168 -8.41 -11.48 2.78
N ARG A 169 -7.49 -10.65 3.29
CA ARG A 169 -7.72 -9.74 4.41
C ARG A 169 -7.77 -8.31 3.89
N ILE A 170 -8.90 -7.63 4.11
CA ILE A 170 -9.11 -6.24 3.70
C ILE A 170 -8.82 -5.34 4.90
N GLY A 171 -7.71 -4.62 4.83
CA GLY A 171 -7.31 -3.64 5.83
C GLY A 171 -7.46 -2.22 5.30
N GLU A 172 -7.61 -1.27 6.21
CA GLU A 172 -7.49 0.16 5.92
C GLU A 172 -6.13 0.64 6.40
N VAL A 173 -5.51 1.60 5.70
CA VAL A 173 -4.22 2.19 6.06
C VAL A 173 -4.33 3.72 6.16
N GLY A 174 -3.50 4.29 7.02
CA GLY A 174 -3.22 5.73 7.04
C GLY A 174 -2.74 6.26 5.68
N HIS A 175 -2.43 7.55 5.63
CA HIS A 175 -2.05 8.17 4.36
C HIS A 175 -0.72 7.60 3.85
N VAL A 176 -0.69 7.19 2.57
CA VAL A 176 0.46 6.51 1.95
C VAL A 176 1.20 7.37 0.91
N GLY A 177 0.78 8.63 0.73
CA GLY A 177 1.21 9.47 -0.40
C GLY A 177 0.47 9.13 -1.70
N GLY A 178 0.67 9.95 -2.74
CA GLY A 178 0.03 9.71 -4.04
C GLY A 178 -1.51 9.81 -4.02
N HIS A 179 -2.10 10.70 -3.22
CA HIS A 179 -3.56 10.90 -3.16
C HIS A 179 -4.19 11.28 -4.52
N GLN A 180 -3.40 11.87 -5.42
CA GLN A 180 -3.85 12.18 -6.79
C GLN A 180 -4.15 10.91 -7.61
N TYR A 181 -3.69 9.75 -7.13
CA TYR A 181 -3.93 8.43 -7.68
C TYR A 181 -4.88 7.61 -6.78
N ALA A 182 -5.66 8.23 -5.91
CA ALA A 182 -6.62 7.50 -5.09
C ALA A 182 -7.68 6.78 -5.96
N ALA A 183 -8.16 5.59 -5.59
CA ALA A 183 -7.77 4.83 -4.40
C ALA A 183 -6.42 4.14 -4.57
N ASN A 184 -5.60 4.20 -3.51
CA ASN A 184 -4.35 3.44 -3.42
C ASN A 184 -4.61 2.13 -2.69
N VAL A 185 -4.15 1.03 -3.28
CA VAL A 185 -4.24 -0.33 -2.70
C VAL A 185 -2.85 -0.95 -2.65
N LEU A 186 -2.42 -1.35 -1.46
CA LEU A 186 -1.16 -2.03 -1.22
C LEU A 186 -1.45 -3.52 -1.07
N VAL A 187 -0.76 -4.35 -1.83
CA VAL A 187 -0.97 -5.80 -1.93
C VAL A 187 0.21 -6.53 -1.32
N PHE A 188 -0.01 -7.24 -0.21
CA PHE A 188 1.00 -8.01 0.49
C PHE A 188 0.60 -9.49 0.61
N PRO A 189 1.54 -10.44 0.55
CA PRO A 189 2.99 -10.26 0.66
C PRO A 189 3.71 -9.85 -0.63
N GLN A 190 3.01 -9.74 -1.77
CA GLN A 190 3.61 -9.48 -3.09
C GLN A 190 4.41 -8.18 -3.15
N GLY A 191 4.00 -7.17 -2.38
CA GLY A 191 4.66 -5.87 -2.27
C GLY A 191 4.24 -4.89 -3.36
N GLU A 192 3.10 -5.13 -4.02
CA GLU A 192 2.61 -4.32 -5.14
C GLU A 192 1.79 -3.14 -4.66
N TRP A 193 1.92 -2.01 -5.36
CA TRP A 193 1.19 -0.79 -5.08
C TRP A 193 0.37 -0.40 -6.30
N LEU A 194 -0.94 -0.28 -6.09
CA LEU A 194 -1.89 0.07 -7.14
C LEU A 194 -2.47 1.46 -6.87
N GLY A 195 -2.79 2.17 -7.94
CA GLY A 195 -3.45 3.47 -7.93
C GLY A 195 -4.63 3.50 -8.89
N ARG A 196 -5.48 4.51 -8.72
CA ARG A 196 -6.72 4.72 -9.49
C ARG A 196 -7.62 3.49 -9.48
N VAL A 197 -7.56 2.69 -8.42
CA VAL A 197 -8.45 1.53 -8.28
C VAL A 197 -9.86 2.07 -8.05
N THR A 198 -10.83 1.52 -8.76
CA THR A 198 -12.25 1.83 -8.61
C THR A 198 -13.02 0.58 -8.19
N PRO A 199 -14.28 0.70 -7.73
CA PRO A 199 -15.13 -0.46 -7.46
C PRO A 199 -15.23 -1.44 -8.63
N GLU A 200 -15.18 -0.95 -9.87
CA GLU A 200 -15.27 -1.75 -11.09
C GLU A 200 -14.00 -2.58 -11.35
N THR A 201 -12.83 -2.12 -10.89
CA THR A 201 -11.55 -2.85 -11.00
C THR A 201 -11.45 -4.00 -9.98
N VAL A 202 -12.25 -3.99 -8.91
CA VAL A 202 -12.12 -4.93 -7.78
C VAL A 202 -12.20 -6.41 -8.19
N PRO A 203 -13.12 -6.85 -9.08
CA PRO A 203 -13.16 -8.24 -9.51
C PRO A 203 -11.86 -8.70 -10.18
N ASP A 204 -11.27 -7.88 -11.03
CA ASP A 204 -10.01 -8.20 -11.71
C ASP A 204 -8.84 -8.21 -10.72
N LEU A 205 -8.83 -7.26 -9.78
CA LEU A 205 -7.84 -7.23 -8.70
C LEU A 205 -7.87 -8.52 -7.88
N LEU A 206 -9.03 -8.95 -7.40
CA LEU A 206 -9.10 -10.19 -6.61
C LEU A 206 -8.73 -11.42 -7.43
N THR A 207 -9.10 -11.48 -8.71
CA THR A 207 -8.70 -12.58 -9.59
C THR A 207 -7.18 -12.64 -9.74
N ALA A 208 -6.53 -11.50 -10.03
CA ALA A 208 -5.09 -11.44 -10.18
C ALA A 208 -4.34 -11.78 -8.87
N VAL A 209 -4.83 -11.28 -7.74
CA VAL A 209 -4.26 -11.53 -6.41
C VAL A 209 -4.40 -12.99 -6.00
N LEU A 210 -5.55 -13.63 -6.22
CA LEU A 210 -5.77 -15.02 -5.84
C LEU A 210 -4.97 -16.02 -6.68
N ALA A 211 -4.62 -15.64 -7.92
CA ALA A 211 -3.74 -16.39 -8.81
C ALA A 211 -2.24 -16.17 -8.52
N SER A 212 -1.90 -15.16 -7.70
CA SER A 212 -0.52 -14.78 -7.42
C SER A 212 0.14 -15.68 -6.37
N PRO A 213 1.48 -15.87 -6.44
CA PRO A 213 2.20 -16.56 -5.37
C PRO A 213 2.06 -15.82 -4.03
N ARG A 214 2.03 -16.59 -2.94
CA ARG A 214 1.81 -16.11 -1.57
C ARG A 214 3.15 -15.75 -0.89
N ARG A 215 3.97 -14.99 -1.60
CA ARG A 215 5.29 -14.51 -1.18
C ARG A 215 5.58 -13.16 -1.85
N PRO A 216 6.61 -12.43 -1.41
CA PRO A 216 7.12 -11.30 -2.19
C PRO A 216 7.36 -11.69 -3.64
N PHE A 217 6.95 -10.82 -4.55
CA PHE A 217 7.27 -10.98 -5.96
C PHE A 217 8.77 -10.78 -6.16
N THR A 218 9.37 -11.64 -6.99
CA THR A 218 10.72 -11.42 -7.48
C THR A 218 10.69 -10.45 -8.66
N PRO A 219 11.84 -9.98 -9.15
CA PRO A 219 11.91 -9.18 -10.37
C PRO A 219 11.42 -9.91 -11.64
N SER A 220 11.13 -11.21 -11.60
CA SER A 220 10.64 -11.96 -12.76
C SER A 220 9.12 -11.97 -12.92
N GLU A 221 8.35 -11.77 -11.83
CA GLU A 221 6.89 -11.69 -11.92
C GLU A 221 6.47 -10.31 -12.43
N PRO A 222 5.61 -10.21 -13.46
CA PRO A 222 5.20 -8.93 -14.06
C PRO A 222 4.43 -8.04 -13.07
N PRO A 223 4.27 -6.73 -13.37
CA PRO A 223 3.40 -5.83 -12.60
C PRO A 223 1.99 -6.40 -12.43
N LEU A 224 1.51 -6.49 -11.18
CA LEU A 224 0.13 -6.86 -10.89
C LEU A 224 -0.81 -5.74 -11.37
N LEU A 225 -1.83 -6.08 -12.16
CA LEU A 225 -2.76 -5.13 -12.79
C LEU A 225 -2.03 -3.93 -13.40
N ARG A 226 -1.28 -4.18 -14.47
CA ARG A 226 -0.37 -3.23 -15.11
C ARG A 226 -0.92 -1.80 -15.22
N ASP A 227 -2.15 -1.61 -15.69
CA ASP A 227 -2.75 -0.28 -15.91
C ASP A 227 -2.96 0.52 -14.62
N HIS A 228 -2.97 -0.16 -13.46
CA HIS A 228 -3.09 0.43 -12.14
C HIS A 228 -1.76 0.43 -11.37
N TRP A 229 -0.70 -0.15 -11.91
CA TRP A 229 0.54 -0.37 -11.18
C TRP A 229 1.30 0.93 -10.97
N ARG A 230 1.63 1.22 -9.70
CA ARG A 230 2.44 2.38 -9.31
C ARG A 230 3.88 2.01 -8.99
N GLY A 231 4.10 0.82 -8.45
CA GLY A 231 5.40 0.44 -7.92
C GLY A 231 5.40 -0.89 -7.14
N ARG A 232 6.60 -1.33 -6.78
CA ARG A 232 6.85 -2.56 -6.01
C ARG A 232 7.83 -2.29 -4.87
N THR A 233 7.56 -2.88 -3.72
CA THR A 233 8.47 -2.87 -2.56
C THR A 233 9.84 -3.41 -2.98
N GLY A 234 10.92 -2.70 -2.63
CA GLY A 234 12.29 -3.07 -2.96
C GLY A 234 12.84 -2.45 -4.23
N LEU A 235 12.03 -1.73 -5.03
CA LEU A 235 12.50 -0.99 -6.20
C LEU A 235 12.63 0.52 -5.93
N GLY A 236 13.65 1.14 -6.50
CA GLY A 236 13.79 2.59 -6.64
C GLY A 236 12.91 3.15 -7.77
N GLU A 237 12.80 4.47 -7.86
CA GLU A 237 11.97 5.15 -8.88
C GLU A 237 12.35 4.75 -10.31
N GLU A 238 13.63 4.88 -10.67
CA GLU A 238 14.14 4.51 -12.00
C GLU A 238 13.98 3.00 -12.28
N GLU A 239 14.19 2.16 -11.26
CA GLU A 239 14.01 0.71 -11.39
C GLU A 239 12.55 0.35 -11.64
N GLN A 240 11.60 1.04 -10.99
CA GLN A 240 10.17 0.83 -11.23
C GLN A 240 9.77 1.21 -12.67
N VAL A 241 10.30 2.32 -13.19
CA VAL A 241 10.07 2.74 -14.58
C VAL A 241 10.63 1.71 -15.55
N ALA A 242 11.92 1.36 -15.41
CA ALA A 242 12.58 0.38 -16.27
C ALA A 242 11.89 -0.99 -16.20
N PHE A 243 11.48 -1.42 -15.01
CA PHE A 243 10.75 -2.67 -14.80
C PHE A 243 9.40 -2.66 -15.52
N PHE A 244 8.64 -1.57 -15.43
CA PHE A 244 7.36 -1.44 -16.09
C PHE A 244 7.48 -1.46 -17.62
N GLU A 245 8.47 -0.76 -18.18
CA GLU A 245 8.68 -0.66 -19.63
C GLU A 245 9.17 -1.97 -20.24
N SER A 246 10.04 -2.69 -19.53
CA SER A 246 10.61 -3.97 -19.99
C SER A 246 9.64 -5.15 -19.86
N SER A 247 8.65 -5.08 -18.97
CA SER A 247 7.69 -6.16 -18.72
C SER A 247 6.56 -6.24 -19.77
N ARG A 248 6.77 -5.80 -21.02
CA ARG A 248 5.77 -5.81 -22.11
C ARG A 248 5.38 -7.21 -22.57
#